data_AF-A0A819TTH3-F1
#
_entry.id   AF-A0A819TTH3-F1
#
_cell.length_a   1.000
_cell.length_b   1.000
_cell.length_c   1.000
_cell.angle_alpha   90.00
_cell.angle_beta   90.00
_cell.angle_gamma   90.00
#
_symmetry.space_group_name_H-M   'P 1'
#
loop_
_entity.id
_entity.type
_entity.pdbx_description
1 polymer ?
#
loop_
_entity_poly.entity_id
_entity_poly.type
_entity_poly.pdbx_seq_one_letter_code
_entity_poly.pdbx_strand_id
1 'polypeptide(L)'
;MLGSHTNLANGCSIMPGSCLESETMIGNLTRISRKTKSKCGEVFMGIPARIMPFQMPVMSTVQYQIEIIPFWHTCLSHYVSKCLLLCIYSFGGLVGGSIIHTMLVCGLYRCRAYIRYQIIEQIITRISQDHAQFICPFLGNTQWLIRLFRAYGAHIGDNNIVPDISSITDYHLMTIGDNVRVHVRTEIQGHSFEQRILKLTPVSIESYTVKARLSRPTIVHEDLVKYQQEYDIINKFFLWYERIASIYTNVNELQFMNYGYADMDEYIDDHTGYYSRKLYGQVLANVALTDKNVLEISCGRGAGAAWCVHTHAPHSYIGIYRSQDVINLCQRRYSTIPRLSFKVANATKHLPFENESTGIILCIETTHAFDEPIAIKQFANEVVRVLRPNGYLLWCDFCYMNGSGKSVYDLIENDGLIIKEKVNITRNVLHALDIQINSRADFIERHVQPADQEYYRLFAGLSDTQIYEGMSQGRSQYWRVVFRKKITADISVI
;
A
#
# COMPACT_ATOMS: atom_id res chain seq x y z
N MET A 1 14.09 -11.65 -29.91
CA MET A 1 14.93 -10.65 -30.60
C MET A 1 14.23 -9.31 -30.52
N LEU A 2 14.97 -8.21 -30.42
CA LEU A 2 14.42 -6.85 -30.50
C LEU A 2 14.85 -6.26 -31.84
N GLY A 3 13.90 -5.79 -32.64
CA GLY A 3 14.20 -5.06 -33.86
C GLY A 3 14.88 -3.72 -33.58
N SER A 4 15.54 -3.16 -34.58
CA SER A 4 16.19 -1.85 -34.50
C SER A 4 15.19 -0.76 -34.07
N HIS A 5 15.64 0.21 -33.27
CA HIS A 5 14.81 1.33 -32.80
C HIS A 5 13.59 0.94 -31.93
N THR A 6 13.60 -0.25 -31.31
CA THR A 6 12.62 -0.60 -30.27
C THR A 6 12.82 0.28 -29.03
N ASN A 7 11.77 0.94 -28.56
CA ASN A 7 11.82 1.82 -27.38
C ASN A 7 11.10 1.19 -26.18
N LEU A 8 11.76 1.16 -25.03
CA LEU A 8 11.29 0.51 -23.80
C LEU A 8 11.13 1.55 -22.71
N ALA A 9 9.90 1.76 -22.24
CA ALA A 9 9.63 2.65 -21.12
C ALA A 9 9.83 1.95 -19.76
N ASN A 10 9.75 2.71 -18.68
CA ASN A 10 10.20 2.29 -17.36
C ASN A 10 9.41 1.08 -16.83
N GLY A 11 10.14 0.12 -16.25
CA GLY A 11 9.57 -1.04 -15.58
C GLY A 11 8.89 -2.07 -16.49
N CYS A 12 9.15 -2.04 -17.81
CA CYS A 12 8.66 -3.07 -18.72
C CYS A 12 9.34 -4.44 -18.45
N SER A 13 8.63 -5.54 -18.73
CA SER A 13 9.16 -6.90 -18.60
C SER A 13 9.03 -7.67 -19.92
N ILE A 14 10.14 -8.18 -20.42
CA ILE A 14 10.20 -8.93 -21.69
C ILE A 14 10.53 -10.38 -21.38
N MET A 15 9.62 -11.30 -21.71
CA MET A 15 9.87 -12.72 -21.46
C MET A 15 10.94 -13.28 -22.42
N PRO A 16 11.82 -14.18 -21.97
CA PRO A 16 12.81 -14.84 -22.82
C PRO A 16 12.16 -15.51 -24.03
N GLY A 17 12.71 -15.28 -25.23
CA GLY A 17 12.17 -15.81 -26.49
C GLY A 17 11.07 -14.96 -27.12
N SER A 18 10.75 -13.78 -26.57
CA SER A 18 9.86 -12.81 -27.25
C SER A 18 10.57 -12.18 -28.45
N CYS A 19 9.83 -11.96 -29.55
CA CYS A 19 10.32 -11.31 -30.76
C CYS A 19 9.52 -10.03 -31.00
N LEU A 20 10.23 -8.91 -31.07
CA LEU A 20 9.69 -7.60 -31.39
C LEU A 20 10.31 -7.09 -32.68
N GLU A 21 9.48 -6.54 -33.55
CA GLU A 21 9.86 -5.93 -34.82
C GLU A 21 10.50 -4.56 -34.60
N SER A 22 11.17 -4.02 -35.61
CA SER A 22 11.79 -2.70 -35.53
C SER A 22 10.77 -1.59 -35.22
N GLU A 23 11.23 -0.50 -34.60
CA GLU A 23 10.42 0.68 -34.25
C GLU A 23 9.23 0.42 -33.31
N THR A 24 9.20 -0.74 -32.64
CA THR A 24 8.17 -1.06 -31.66
C THR A 24 8.33 -0.19 -30.41
N MET A 25 7.25 0.43 -29.92
CA MET A 25 7.26 1.20 -28.66
C MET A 25 6.53 0.46 -27.54
N ILE A 26 7.16 0.38 -26.36
CA ILE A 26 6.62 -0.32 -25.20
C ILE A 26 6.43 0.68 -24.06
N GLY A 27 5.19 0.85 -23.62
CA GLY A 27 4.81 1.78 -22.54
C GLY A 27 5.23 1.30 -21.14
N ASN A 28 5.09 2.19 -20.16
CA ASN A 28 5.50 1.93 -18.78
C ASN A 28 4.83 0.67 -18.22
N LEU A 29 5.56 -0.10 -17.42
CA LEU A 29 5.07 -1.30 -16.73
C LEU A 29 4.43 -2.35 -17.66
N THR A 30 4.79 -2.38 -18.94
CA THR A 30 4.18 -3.27 -19.94
C THR A 30 4.87 -4.63 -19.97
N ARG A 31 4.09 -5.73 -20.08
CA ARG A 31 4.63 -7.11 -20.11
C ARG A 31 4.52 -7.73 -21.50
N ILE A 32 5.66 -7.93 -22.15
CA ILE A 32 5.80 -8.60 -23.45
C ILE A 32 6.03 -10.10 -23.23
N SER A 33 5.23 -10.92 -23.91
CA SER A 33 5.31 -12.38 -23.84
C SER A 33 5.65 -12.97 -25.20
N ARG A 34 5.97 -14.28 -25.25
CA ARG A 34 6.15 -15.01 -26.52
C ARG A 34 4.90 -15.00 -27.42
N LYS A 35 3.72 -14.74 -26.86
CA LYS A 35 2.46 -14.63 -27.60
C LYS A 35 2.26 -13.24 -28.19
N THR A 36 3.01 -12.25 -27.74
CA THR A 36 2.93 -10.87 -28.24
C THR A 36 3.59 -10.82 -29.61
N LYS A 37 2.77 -10.71 -30.65
CA LYS A 37 3.22 -10.48 -32.02
C LYS A 37 3.20 -8.99 -32.29
N SER A 38 4.35 -8.43 -32.65
CA SER A 38 4.50 -7.03 -33.07
C SER A 38 4.63 -6.92 -34.58
N LYS A 39 4.20 -5.79 -35.13
CA LYS A 39 4.60 -5.29 -36.44
C LYS A 39 5.43 -4.01 -36.28
N CYS A 40 6.16 -3.66 -37.32
CA CYS A 40 6.98 -2.44 -37.33
C CYS A 40 6.14 -1.20 -36.96
N GLY A 41 6.63 -0.40 -36.00
CA GLY A 41 5.98 0.84 -35.56
C GLY A 41 4.81 0.68 -34.58
N GLU A 42 4.47 -0.53 -34.14
CA GLU A 42 3.36 -0.74 -33.19
C GLU A 42 3.70 -0.29 -31.77
N VAL A 43 2.65 0.10 -31.03
CA VAL A 43 2.75 0.55 -29.64
C VAL A 43 2.03 -0.42 -28.73
N PHE A 44 2.75 -0.92 -27.73
CA PHE A 44 2.26 -1.86 -26.74
C PHE A 44 2.14 -1.22 -25.36
N MET A 45 1.00 -1.39 -24.71
CA MET A 45 0.81 -1.00 -23.30
C MET A 45 0.09 -2.08 -22.49
N GLY A 46 0.40 -2.13 -21.19
CA GLY A 46 -0.35 -2.90 -20.19
C GLY A 46 0.19 -4.30 -19.88
N ILE A 47 -0.52 -4.98 -18.98
CA ILE A 47 -0.21 -6.35 -18.53
C ILE A 47 -1.48 -7.20 -18.68
N PRO A 48 -1.59 -8.07 -19.70
CA PRO A 48 -0.63 -8.32 -20.77
C PRO A 48 -0.59 -7.20 -21.80
N ALA A 49 0.53 -7.07 -22.53
CA ALA A 49 0.71 -6.06 -23.56
C ALA A 49 -0.38 -6.13 -24.66
N ARG A 50 -1.04 -5.00 -24.93
CA ARG A 50 -2.03 -4.83 -26.01
C ARG A 50 -1.56 -3.80 -27.02
N ILE A 51 -1.84 -4.06 -28.31
CA ILE A 51 -1.59 -3.12 -29.40
C ILE A 51 -2.58 -1.96 -29.27
N MET A 52 -2.07 -0.73 -29.27
CA MET A 52 -2.90 0.47 -29.29
C MET A 52 -3.32 0.79 -30.73
N PRO A 53 -4.62 0.91 -31.03
CA PRO A 53 -5.10 1.18 -32.38
C PRO A 53 -4.88 2.66 -32.71
N PHE A 54 -3.67 3.01 -33.15
CA PHE A 54 -3.43 4.28 -33.81
C PHE A 54 -3.20 4.01 -35.30
N GLN A 55 -4.07 4.56 -36.14
CA GLN A 55 -3.79 4.73 -37.55
C GLN A 55 -2.64 5.74 -37.66
N MET A 56 -1.50 5.35 -38.24
CA MET A 56 -0.53 6.33 -38.73
C MET A 56 -0.46 6.20 -40.24
N PRO A 57 -0.59 7.33 -40.95
CA PRO A 57 0.45 7.62 -41.91
C PRO A 57 0.82 9.09 -41.84
N VAL A 58 2.01 9.39 -41.31
CA VAL A 58 2.97 10.28 -41.98
C VAL A 58 4.35 9.80 -41.55
N MET A 59 5.11 9.19 -42.46
CA MET A 59 6.56 9.11 -42.31
C MET A 59 7.12 10.51 -42.56
N SER A 60 7.30 11.30 -41.52
CA SER A 60 8.28 12.38 -41.55
C SER A 60 9.59 11.79 -41.08
N THR A 61 10.59 11.71 -41.97
CA THR A 61 11.98 11.42 -41.60
C THR A 61 12.50 12.55 -40.72
N VAL A 62 12.30 12.43 -39.41
CA VAL A 62 12.99 13.25 -38.42
C VAL A 62 14.26 12.49 -38.05
N GLN A 63 15.41 13.01 -38.49
CA GLN A 63 16.71 12.57 -38.03
C GLN A 63 16.82 12.87 -36.53
N TYR A 64 16.61 11.87 -35.67
CA TYR A 64 16.94 12.00 -34.25
C TYR A 64 18.46 11.92 -34.10
N GLN A 65 19.11 13.04 -33.79
CA GLN A 65 20.41 13.00 -33.13
C GLN A 65 20.18 12.57 -31.69
N ILE A 66 20.49 11.31 -31.38
CA ILE A 66 20.62 10.86 -29.98
C ILE A 66 21.90 11.51 -29.45
N GLU A 67 21.75 12.56 -28.64
CA GLU A 67 22.90 13.17 -27.94
C GLU A 67 23.38 12.20 -26.85
N ILE A 68 24.49 11.53 -27.12
CA ILE A 68 25.17 10.68 -26.13
C ILE A 68 25.86 11.61 -25.14
N ILE A 69 25.32 11.69 -23.92
CA ILE A 69 25.96 12.43 -22.83
C ILE A 69 27.21 11.66 -22.37
N PRO A 70 28.41 12.26 -22.42
CA PRO A 70 29.63 11.61 -21.95
C PRO A 70 29.56 11.33 -20.45
N PHE A 71 29.95 10.12 -20.03
CA PHE A 71 30.02 9.68 -18.63
C PHE A 71 30.71 10.71 -17.72
N TRP A 72 31.81 11.30 -18.19
CA TRP A 72 32.58 12.30 -17.45
C TRP A 72 31.80 13.59 -17.18
N HIS A 73 30.87 13.99 -18.05
CA HIS A 73 30.05 15.19 -17.83
C HIS A 73 29.07 14.97 -16.66
N THR A 74 28.53 13.75 -16.55
CA THR A 74 27.66 13.36 -15.42
C THR A 74 28.44 13.29 -14.11
N CYS A 75 29.64 12.71 -14.11
CA CYS A 75 30.49 12.65 -12.92
C CYS A 75 30.94 14.04 -12.47
N LEU A 76 31.38 14.88 -13.42
CA LEU A 76 31.81 16.24 -13.15
C LEU A 76 30.66 17.10 -12.62
N SER A 77 29.49 17.05 -13.25
CA SER A 77 28.32 17.81 -12.80
C SER A 77 27.87 17.40 -11.40
N HIS A 78 27.92 16.10 -11.08
CA HIS A 78 27.64 15.61 -9.74
C HIS A 78 28.66 16.13 -8.72
N TYR A 79 29.96 16.02 -9.01
CA TYR A 79 31.03 16.50 -8.12
C TYR A 79 30.92 18.01 -7.86
N VAL A 80 30.75 18.80 -8.92
CA VAL A 80 30.60 20.27 -8.83
C VAL A 80 29.38 20.65 -7.99
N SER A 81 28.23 20.00 -8.22
CA SER A 81 27.01 20.24 -7.43
C SER A 81 27.21 19.97 -5.95
N LYS A 82 27.83 18.82 -5.59
CA LYS A 82 28.06 18.45 -4.18
C LYS A 82 29.09 19.34 -3.50
N CYS A 83 30.17 19.73 -4.17
CA CYS A 83 31.13 20.69 -3.63
C CYS A 83 30.45 22.04 -3.35
N LEU A 84 29.62 22.53 -4.29
CA LEU A 84 28.91 23.79 -4.11
C LEU A 84 27.91 23.71 -2.95
N LEU A 85 27.16 22.61 -2.85
CA LEU A 85 26.25 22.34 -1.74
C LEU A 85 26.98 22.38 -0.39
N LEU A 86 28.08 21.63 -0.27
CA LEU A 86 28.89 21.58 0.94
C LEU A 86 29.43 22.96 1.31
N CYS A 87 29.91 23.74 0.33
CA CYS A 87 30.37 25.11 0.57
C CYS A 87 29.24 26.02 1.09
N ILE A 88 28.09 26.05 0.40
CA ILE A 88 26.96 26.90 0.77
C ILE A 88 26.52 26.63 2.22
N TYR A 89 26.41 25.36 2.61
CA TYR A 89 25.94 24.98 3.93
C TYR A 89 27.02 25.01 5.03
N SER A 90 28.30 24.86 4.67
CA SER A 90 29.41 25.00 5.64
C SER A 90 29.64 26.46 6.02
N PHE A 91 29.52 27.40 5.08
CA PHE A 91 29.74 28.83 5.34
C PHE A 91 28.45 29.57 5.76
N GLY A 92 27.31 29.22 5.18
CA GLY A 92 26.03 29.86 5.48
C GLY A 92 25.27 29.24 6.67
N GLY A 93 25.73 28.10 7.20
CA GLY A 93 24.96 27.28 8.13
C GLY A 93 23.63 26.81 7.53
N LEU A 94 22.74 26.24 8.35
CA LEU A 94 21.46 25.74 7.86
C LEU A 94 20.58 26.87 7.29
N VAL A 95 20.42 27.96 8.05
CA VAL A 95 19.51 29.07 7.67
C VAL A 95 20.06 29.90 6.53
N GLY A 96 21.31 30.39 6.64
CA GLY A 96 21.93 31.21 5.60
C GLY A 96 22.22 30.41 4.33
N GLY A 97 22.65 29.15 4.48
CA GLY A 97 22.86 28.23 3.36
C GLY A 97 21.58 27.97 2.57
N SER A 98 20.44 27.75 3.23
CA SER A 98 19.16 27.55 2.55
C SER A 98 18.68 28.79 1.78
N ILE A 99 18.91 30.00 2.30
CA ILE A 99 18.59 31.25 1.59
C ILE A 99 19.46 31.38 0.34
N ILE A 100 20.78 31.24 0.49
CA ILE A 100 21.74 31.35 -0.61
C ILE A 100 21.46 30.30 -1.69
N HIS A 101 21.20 29.05 -1.29
CA HIS A 101 20.89 27.97 -2.23
C HIS A 101 19.59 28.24 -2.99
N THR A 102 18.56 28.75 -2.31
CA THR A 102 17.28 29.10 -2.95
C THR A 102 17.42 30.26 -3.93
N MET A 103 18.19 31.30 -3.57
CA MET A 103 18.49 32.42 -4.47
C MET A 103 19.26 31.96 -5.70
N LEU A 104 20.25 31.07 -5.52
CA LEU A 104 21.03 30.49 -6.60
C LEU A 104 20.13 29.71 -7.57
N VAL A 105 19.28 28.80 -7.09
CA VAL A 105 18.38 28.02 -7.95
C VAL A 105 17.39 28.92 -8.69
N CYS A 106 16.81 29.93 -8.02
CA CYS A 106 15.93 30.89 -8.67
C CYS A 106 16.63 31.66 -9.80
N GLY A 107 17.88 32.09 -9.56
CA GLY A 107 18.69 32.78 -10.56
C GLY A 107 19.02 31.88 -11.75
N LEU A 108 19.47 30.65 -11.49
CA LEU A 108 19.80 29.67 -12.52
C LEU A 108 18.57 29.25 -13.34
N TYR A 109 17.41 29.12 -12.70
CA TYR A 109 16.14 28.80 -13.37
C TYR A 109 15.77 29.87 -14.41
N ARG A 110 15.86 31.15 -14.06
CA ARG A 110 15.56 32.27 -14.98
C ARG A 110 16.54 32.35 -16.14
N CYS A 111 17.80 31.99 -15.91
CA CYS A 111 18.83 32.00 -16.93
C CYS A 111 18.85 30.72 -17.78
N ARG A 112 18.13 29.65 -17.38
CA ARG A 112 18.19 28.33 -18.01
C ARG A 112 17.86 28.36 -19.51
N ALA A 113 16.90 29.20 -19.92
CA ALA A 113 16.51 29.35 -21.32
C ALA A 113 17.63 29.86 -22.25
N TYR A 114 18.70 30.47 -21.68
CA TYR A 114 19.80 31.06 -22.45
C TYR A 114 21.05 30.17 -22.49
N ILE A 115 21.03 29.01 -21.83
CA ILE A 115 22.21 28.15 -21.68
C ILE A 115 22.25 27.16 -22.82
N ARG A 116 23.31 27.25 -23.64
CA ARG A 116 23.52 26.39 -24.82
C ARG A 116 24.49 25.25 -24.58
N TYR A 117 25.20 25.25 -23.45
CA TYR A 117 26.21 24.24 -23.12
C TYR A 117 25.61 23.15 -22.22
N GLN A 118 25.56 21.92 -22.72
CA GLN A 118 25.00 20.76 -22.03
C GLN A 118 25.60 20.51 -20.64
N ILE A 119 26.91 20.69 -20.47
CA ILE A 119 27.59 20.49 -19.16
C ILE A 119 27.04 21.46 -18.11
N ILE A 120 26.82 22.71 -18.51
CA ILE A 120 26.29 23.75 -17.62
C ILE A 120 24.83 23.44 -17.26
N GLU A 121 24.03 23.00 -18.23
CA GLU A 121 22.65 22.58 -17.96
C GLU A 121 22.58 21.40 -16.98
N GLN A 122 23.48 20.43 -17.10
CA GLN A 122 23.55 19.30 -16.16
C GLN A 122 23.92 19.73 -14.75
N ILE A 123 24.91 20.62 -14.61
CA ILE A 123 25.28 21.20 -13.32
C ILE A 123 24.06 21.89 -12.69
N ILE A 124 23.35 22.72 -13.45
CA ILE A 124 22.16 23.44 -12.97
C ILE A 124 21.04 22.48 -12.56
N THR A 125 20.83 21.43 -13.35
CA THR A 125 19.84 20.41 -13.06
C THR A 125 20.17 19.69 -11.76
N ARG A 126 21.45 19.35 -11.52
CA ARG A 126 21.89 18.71 -10.27
C ARG A 126 21.79 19.64 -9.07
N ILE A 127 22.15 20.91 -9.21
CA ILE A 127 21.98 21.91 -8.13
C ILE A 127 20.49 22.05 -7.78
N SER A 128 19.61 22.08 -8.77
CA SER A 128 18.16 22.17 -8.56
C SER A 128 17.59 20.91 -7.88
N GLN A 129 18.11 19.73 -8.21
CA GLN A 129 17.74 18.47 -7.54
C GLN A 129 18.24 18.42 -6.09
N ASP A 130 19.46 18.88 -5.84
CA ASP A 130 20.02 18.96 -4.49
C ASP A 130 19.24 19.95 -3.62
N HIS A 131 18.81 21.08 -4.20
CA HIS A 131 17.90 22.03 -3.57
C HIS A 131 16.57 21.37 -3.22
N ALA A 132 15.95 20.66 -4.17
CA ALA A 132 14.71 19.94 -3.92
C ALA A 132 14.88 18.87 -2.82
N GLN A 133 15.95 18.07 -2.82
CA GLN A 133 16.14 17.03 -1.82
C GLN A 133 16.41 17.59 -0.42
N PHE A 134 17.18 18.68 -0.32
CA PHE A 134 17.61 19.21 0.97
C PHE A 134 16.62 20.22 1.56
N ILE A 135 16.00 21.06 0.74
CA ILE A 135 15.15 22.17 1.22
C ILE A 135 13.66 21.80 1.23
N CYS A 136 13.21 20.90 0.35
CA CYS A 136 11.79 20.52 0.26
C CYS A 136 11.19 20.05 1.60
N PRO A 137 11.87 19.22 2.42
CA PRO A 137 11.32 18.81 3.72
C PRO A 137 11.02 19.97 4.68
N PHE A 138 11.69 21.11 4.51
CA PHE A 138 11.53 22.29 5.37
C PHE A 138 10.54 23.32 4.82
N LEU A 139 10.31 23.34 3.50
CA LEU A 139 9.38 24.27 2.87
C LEU A 139 7.99 23.68 2.68
N GLY A 140 7.85 22.36 2.63
CA GLY A 140 6.58 21.66 2.51
C GLY A 140 5.55 22.12 3.54
N ASN A 141 4.30 22.30 3.11
CA ASN A 141 3.19 22.80 3.92
C ASN A 141 3.35 24.22 4.48
N THR A 142 4.29 25.02 3.96
CA THR A 142 4.51 26.41 4.42
C THR A 142 4.19 27.45 3.35
N GLN A 143 3.91 28.69 3.78
CA GLN A 143 3.79 29.84 2.87
C GLN A 143 5.11 30.20 2.16
N TRP A 144 6.25 29.70 2.65
CA TRP A 144 7.53 29.93 2.02
C TRP A 144 7.68 29.15 0.72
N LEU A 145 7.09 27.95 0.62
CA LEU A 145 7.01 27.21 -0.64
C LEU A 145 6.18 27.95 -1.68
N ILE A 146 5.08 28.58 -1.28
CA ILE A 146 4.25 29.40 -2.17
C ILE A 146 5.06 30.58 -2.73
N ARG A 147 5.82 31.26 -1.87
CA ARG A 147 6.73 32.34 -2.29
C ARG A 147 7.80 31.86 -3.26
N LEU A 148 8.32 30.64 -3.07
CA LEU A 148 9.27 30.02 -3.98
C LEU A 148 8.63 29.75 -5.36
N PHE A 149 7.43 29.18 -5.41
CA PHE A 149 6.73 28.97 -6.68
C PHE A 149 6.42 30.28 -7.41
N ARG A 150 6.06 31.34 -6.68
CA ARG A 150 5.94 32.70 -7.26
C ARG A 150 7.26 33.18 -7.85
N ALA A 151 8.38 32.91 -7.19
CA ALA A 151 9.70 33.28 -7.70
C ALA A 151 10.08 32.51 -8.98
N TYR A 152 9.57 31.27 -9.15
CA TYR A 152 9.64 30.47 -10.37
C TYR A 152 8.61 30.87 -11.44
N GLY A 153 7.72 31.83 -11.16
CA GLY A 153 6.76 32.35 -12.14
C GLY A 153 5.34 31.79 -12.06
N ALA A 154 5.00 31.03 -11.01
CA ALA A 154 3.61 30.61 -10.79
C ALA A 154 2.75 31.75 -10.23
N HIS A 155 1.51 31.85 -10.71
CA HIS A 155 0.54 32.84 -10.24
C HIS A 155 -0.32 32.26 -9.13
N ILE A 156 0.21 32.20 -7.90
CA ILE A 156 -0.47 31.59 -6.75
C ILE A 156 -0.91 32.68 -5.77
N GLY A 157 -2.19 32.72 -5.40
CA GLY A 157 -2.79 33.60 -4.40
C GLY A 157 -2.29 33.35 -2.98
N ASP A 158 -2.77 34.09 -2.00
CA ASP A 158 -2.33 34.00 -0.61
C ASP A 158 -3.07 32.90 0.17
N ASN A 159 -2.47 32.51 1.31
CA ASN A 159 -3.01 31.49 2.21
C ASN A 159 -3.23 30.14 1.50
N ASN A 160 -2.28 29.71 0.68
CA ASN A 160 -2.29 28.39 0.03
C ASN A 160 -1.37 27.40 0.76
N ILE A 161 -1.73 26.12 0.85
CA ILE A 161 -0.83 25.09 1.40
C ILE A 161 -0.59 24.06 0.31
N VAL A 162 0.68 23.90 -0.05
CA VAL A 162 1.17 22.89 -0.99
C VAL A 162 2.16 22.00 -0.24
N PRO A 163 2.08 20.67 -0.36
CA PRO A 163 2.78 19.76 0.53
C PRO A 163 4.25 19.60 0.18
N ASP A 164 4.59 19.68 -1.10
CA ASP A 164 5.96 19.50 -1.58
C ASP A 164 6.23 20.27 -2.88
N ILE A 165 7.51 20.41 -3.22
CA ILE A 165 7.94 21.10 -4.43
C ILE A 165 7.54 20.35 -5.72
N SER A 166 7.34 19.03 -5.63
CA SER A 166 6.92 18.17 -6.75
C SER A 166 5.43 18.25 -7.07
N SER A 167 4.64 18.88 -6.21
CA SER A 167 3.19 18.98 -6.37
C SER A 167 2.80 19.88 -7.54
N ILE A 168 3.72 20.73 -7.99
CA ILE A 168 3.56 21.57 -9.17
C ILE A 168 4.79 21.37 -10.04
N THR A 169 4.60 21.07 -11.32
CA THR A 169 5.71 20.83 -12.27
C THR A 169 5.86 21.95 -13.29
N ASP A 170 4.74 22.47 -13.80
CA ASP A 170 4.69 23.53 -14.81
C ASP A 170 4.33 24.88 -14.21
N TYR A 171 5.22 25.45 -13.41
CA TYR A 171 4.97 26.67 -12.63
C TYR A 171 4.37 27.82 -13.46
N HIS A 172 4.90 28.08 -14.66
CA HIS A 172 4.44 29.16 -15.55
C HIS A 172 3.04 28.95 -16.13
N LEU A 173 2.52 27.72 -16.11
CA LEU A 173 1.18 27.38 -16.60
C LEU A 173 0.15 27.38 -15.46
N MET A 174 0.57 27.60 -14.22
CA MET A 174 -0.30 27.54 -13.05
C MET A 174 -0.81 28.89 -12.61
N THR A 175 -2.14 28.99 -12.48
CA THR A 175 -2.82 30.04 -11.74
C THR A 175 -3.63 29.41 -10.61
N ILE A 176 -3.33 29.75 -9.37
CA ILE A 176 -4.05 29.24 -8.19
C ILE A 176 -4.57 30.45 -7.42
N GLY A 177 -5.86 30.48 -7.11
CA GLY A 177 -6.49 31.52 -6.30
C GLY A 177 -6.09 31.48 -4.82
N ASP A 178 -6.82 32.18 -3.97
CA ASP A 178 -6.57 32.20 -2.54
C ASP A 178 -7.20 31.00 -1.81
N ASN A 179 -6.62 30.60 -0.68
CA ASN A 179 -7.20 29.60 0.24
C ASN A 179 -7.33 28.16 -0.32
N VAL A 180 -6.49 27.77 -1.27
CA VAL A 180 -6.40 26.40 -1.82
C VAL A 180 -5.50 25.51 -0.94
N ARG A 181 -5.88 24.24 -0.82
CA ARG A 181 -5.12 23.20 -0.10
C ARG A 181 -4.86 22.05 -1.06
N VAL A 182 -3.59 21.72 -1.27
CA VAL A 182 -3.16 20.61 -2.13
C VAL A 182 -2.69 19.48 -1.20
N HIS A 183 -3.15 18.25 -1.46
CA HIS A 183 -2.83 17.10 -0.62
C HIS A 183 -1.53 16.42 -1.07
N VAL A 184 -0.84 15.76 -0.15
CA VAL A 184 0.41 15.01 -0.42
C VAL A 184 0.18 14.01 -1.55
N ARG A 185 1.13 13.90 -2.50
CA ARG A 185 1.02 13.10 -3.75
C ARG A 185 -0.02 13.60 -4.75
N THR A 186 -0.54 14.81 -4.59
CA THR A 186 -1.30 15.48 -5.65
C THR A 186 -0.33 16.19 -6.57
N GLU A 187 -0.25 15.75 -7.81
CA GLU A 187 0.54 16.41 -8.85
C GLU A 187 -0.38 17.23 -9.74
N ILE A 188 -0.20 18.54 -9.71
CA ILE A 188 -0.89 19.48 -10.58
C ILE A 188 0.08 19.77 -11.73
N GLN A 189 -0.25 19.24 -12.90
CA GLN A 189 0.55 19.37 -14.13
C GLN A 189 -0.25 20.13 -15.19
N GLY A 190 0.42 21.04 -15.89
CA GLY A 190 -0.12 21.80 -17.02
C GLY A 190 0.19 21.16 -18.37
N HIS A 191 0.73 19.95 -18.37
CA HIS A 191 1.07 19.23 -19.60
C HIS A 191 0.39 17.86 -19.68
N SER A 192 0.05 17.46 -20.90
CA SER A 192 -0.31 16.08 -21.23
C SER A 192 0.44 15.62 -22.47
N PHE A 193 0.74 14.33 -22.53
CA PHE A 193 1.39 13.72 -23.68
C PHE A 193 0.39 12.80 -24.38
N GLU A 194 -0.19 13.31 -25.47
CA GLU A 194 -1.18 12.59 -26.27
C GLU A 194 -0.68 12.49 -27.70
N GLN A 195 -0.71 11.30 -28.30
CA GLN A 195 -0.37 11.10 -29.71
C GLN A 195 1.04 11.63 -30.09
N ARG A 196 2.00 11.56 -29.15
CA ARG A 196 3.36 12.12 -29.28
C ARG A 196 3.43 13.66 -29.39
N ILE A 197 2.34 14.34 -29.08
CA ILE A 197 2.27 15.80 -29.01
C ILE A 197 2.26 16.18 -27.52
N LEU A 198 3.24 17.00 -27.12
CA LEU A 198 3.21 17.67 -25.84
C LEU A 198 2.16 18.79 -25.91
N LYS A 199 1.04 18.59 -25.22
CA LYS A 199 0.00 19.62 -25.07
C LYS A 199 0.27 20.37 -23.78
N LEU A 200 0.56 21.65 -23.88
CA LEU A 200 0.68 22.56 -22.74
C LEU A 200 -0.62 23.35 -22.61
N THR A 201 -1.27 23.24 -21.46
CA THR A 201 -2.52 23.93 -21.17
C THR A 201 -2.37 24.67 -19.85
N PRO A 202 -2.71 25.98 -19.79
CA PRO A 202 -2.80 26.68 -18.52
C PRO A 202 -3.81 25.99 -17.60
N VAL A 203 -3.45 25.82 -16.33
CA VAL A 203 -4.31 25.26 -15.30
C VAL A 203 -4.67 26.38 -14.33
N SER A 204 -5.95 26.68 -14.21
CA SER A 204 -6.48 27.66 -13.24
C SER A 204 -7.29 26.97 -12.16
N ILE A 205 -6.94 27.21 -10.90
CA ILE A 205 -7.69 26.79 -9.72
C ILE A 205 -8.26 28.05 -9.07
N GLU A 206 -9.59 28.12 -8.94
CA GLU A 206 -10.27 29.29 -8.37
C GLU A 206 -10.07 29.39 -6.84
N SER A 207 -10.22 30.60 -6.31
CA SER A 207 -10.13 30.86 -4.86
C SER A 207 -11.23 30.12 -4.09
N TYR A 208 -10.88 29.51 -2.96
CA TYR A 208 -11.88 28.96 -2.05
C TYR A 208 -12.47 30.10 -1.21
N THR A 209 -13.70 30.54 -1.52
CA THR A 209 -14.38 31.62 -0.79
C THR A 209 -15.31 31.05 0.28
N VAL A 210 -14.89 31.03 1.55
CA VAL A 210 -15.82 30.83 2.66
C VAL A 210 -16.32 32.20 3.11
N LYS A 211 -17.58 32.54 2.77
CA LYS A 211 -18.35 33.60 3.46
C LYS A 211 -18.70 33.11 4.87
N ALA A 212 -17.73 33.08 5.76
CA ALA A 212 -17.97 32.99 7.19
C ALA A 212 -16.87 33.75 7.91
N ARG A 213 -17.26 34.87 8.52
CA ARG A 213 -16.45 35.57 9.51
C ARG A 213 -16.31 34.63 10.70
N LEU A 214 -15.27 33.80 10.71
CA LEU A 214 -14.91 32.99 11.88
C LEU A 214 -14.33 33.94 12.93
N SER A 215 -15.22 34.50 13.75
CA SER A 215 -14.85 35.01 15.06
C SER A 215 -14.37 33.82 15.90
N ARG A 216 -13.04 33.75 16.07
CA ARG A 216 -12.24 32.71 16.74
C ARG A 216 -11.89 31.49 15.87
N PRO A 217 -10.62 31.04 15.91
CA PRO A 217 -10.18 29.86 15.17
C PRO A 217 -10.92 28.65 15.75
N THR A 218 -11.88 28.13 14.99
CA THR A 218 -12.37 26.78 15.24
C THR A 218 -11.29 25.85 14.69
N ILE A 219 -10.62 25.16 15.60
CA ILE A 219 -9.59 24.18 15.32
C ILE A 219 -10.26 23.03 14.54
N VAL A 220 -10.11 23.02 13.22
CA VAL A 220 -10.38 21.85 12.35
C VAL A 220 -9.10 20.99 12.23
N HIS A 221 -8.10 21.29 13.07
CA HIS A 221 -6.74 20.76 12.97
C HIS A 221 -6.54 19.41 13.67
N GLU A 222 -7.49 18.97 14.51
CA GLU A 222 -7.35 17.75 15.31
C GLU A 222 -7.69 16.47 14.54
N ASP A 223 -8.73 16.47 13.71
CA ASP A 223 -9.22 15.23 13.08
C ASP A 223 -8.35 14.73 11.92
N LEU A 224 -7.70 15.63 11.17
CA LEU A 224 -6.89 15.27 9.98
C LEU A 224 -5.42 14.98 10.31
N VAL A 225 -4.85 15.64 11.33
CA VAL A 225 -3.52 15.28 11.85
C VAL A 225 -3.59 13.91 12.54
N LYS A 226 -4.70 13.60 13.23
CA LYS A 226 -4.98 12.25 13.73
C LYS A 226 -4.98 11.21 12.62
N TYR A 227 -5.70 11.43 11.51
CA TYR A 227 -5.79 10.44 10.42
C TYR A 227 -4.46 10.11 9.74
N GLN A 228 -3.56 11.10 9.61
CA GLN A 228 -2.26 10.90 8.96
C GLN A 228 -1.19 10.35 9.92
N GLN A 229 -1.24 10.74 11.21
CA GLN A 229 -0.47 10.05 12.25
C GLN A 229 -0.95 8.61 12.45
N GLU A 230 -2.25 8.35 12.38
CA GLU A 230 -2.86 7.01 12.38
C GLU A 230 -2.25 6.15 11.26
N TYR A 231 -2.16 6.67 10.03
CA TYR A 231 -1.62 5.90 8.89
C TYR A 231 -0.11 5.58 9.02
N ASP A 232 0.70 6.50 9.54
CA ASP A 232 2.15 6.28 9.74
C ASP A 232 2.44 5.38 10.96
N ILE A 233 1.62 5.45 12.01
CA ILE A 233 1.65 4.52 13.14
C ILE A 233 1.25 3.12 12.65
N ILE A 234 0.20 3.00 11.83
CA ILE A 234 -0.26 1.73 11.23
C ILE A 234 0.80 1.10 10.30
N ASN A 235 1.53 1.88 9.51
CA ASN A 235 2.63 1.34 8.69
C ASN A 235 3.84 0.88 9.53
N LYS A 236 4.14 1.55 10.65
CA LYS A 236 5.15 1.06 11.61
C LYS A 236 4.64 -0.18 12.36
N PHE A 237 3.36 -0.22 12.70
CA PHE A 237 2.64 -1.31 13.37
C PHE A 237 2.70 -2.64 12.60
N PHE A 238 2.76 -2.63 11.26
CA PHE A 238 2.93 -3.86 10.46
C PHE A 238 4.29 -4.53 10.59
N LEU A 239 5.38 -3.78 10.76
CA LEU A 239 6.70 -4.35 11.09
C LEU A 239 6.73 -4.94 12.51
N TRP A 240 5.83 -4.49 13.38
CA TRP A 240 5.70 -5.01 14.74
C TRP A 240 4.90 -6.31 14.84
N TYR A 241 3.99 -6.64 13.92
CA TYR A 241 3.25 -7.91 13.95
C TYR A 241 4.16 -9.15 13.99
N GLU A 242 5.22 -9.17 13.17
CA GLU A 242 6.20 -10.26 13.19
C GLU A 242 6.96 -10.29 14.51
N ARG A 243 7.34 -9.10 14.99
CA ARG A 243 8.06 -8.90 16.24
C ARG A 243 7.20 -9.31 17.46
N ILE A 244 5.90 -9.06 17.41
CA ILE A 244 4.94 -9.43 18.45
C ILE A 244 4.75 -10.94 18.50
N ALA A 245 4.54 -11.54 17.33
CA ALA A 245 4.38 -12.99 17.24
C ALA A 245 5.67 -13.77 17.59
N SER A 246 6.87 -13.18 17.40
CA SER A 246 8.16 -13.88 17.56
C SER A 246 8.96 -13.54 18.83
N ILE A 247 8.92 -12.31 19.36
CA ILE A 247 9.79 -11.92 20.50
C ILE A 247 9.28 -12.50 21.82
N TYR A 248 7.97 -12.57 22.00
CA TYR A 248 7.36 -13.06 23.24
C TYR A 248 6.94 -14.53 23.09
N THR A 249 7.73 -15.30 22.34
CA THR A 249 7.53 -16.74 22.13
C THR A 249 7.47 -17.53 23.44
N ASN A 250 8.16 -17.06 24.49
CA ASN A 250 8.19 -17.66 25.83
C ASN A 250 6.99 -17.32 26.72
N VAL A 251 6.13 -16.38 26.31
CA VAL A 251 4.93 -16.03 27.08
C VAL A 251 3.82 -17.01 26.70
N ASN A 252 3.51 -17.95 27.59
CA ASN A 252 2.56 -19.05 27.32
C ASN A 252 1.10 -18.60 27.38
N GLU A 253 0.85 -17.44 27.96
CA GLU A 253 -0.46 -16.84 28.17
C GLU A 253 -1.04 -16.23 26.88
N LEU A 254 -0.18 -15.78 25.95
CA LEU A 254 -0.61 -15.15 24.69
C LEU A 254 -0.83 -16.17 23.56
N GLN A 255 -1.73 -17.14 23.71
CA GLN A 255 -1.89 -18.20 22.69
C GLN A 255 -2.74 -17.75 21.50
N PHE A 256 -3.76 -16.93 21.76
CA PHE A 256 -4.61 -16.31 20.76
C PHE A 256 -4.15 -14.87 20.49
N MET A 257 -4.31 -14.42 19.26
CA MET A 257 -3.92 -13.07 18.82
C MET A 257 -5.10 -12.24 18.33
N ASN A 258 -6.29 -12.84 18.24
CA ASN A 258 -7.48 -12.16 17.74
C ASN A 258 -8.22 -11.37 18.82
N TYR A 259 -9.11 -10.48 18.38
CA TYR A 259 -9.86 -9.60 19.29
C TYR A 259 -10.97 -10.32 20.05
N GLY A 260 -11.39 -11.48 19.54
CA GLY A 260 -12.47 -12.27 20.10
C GLY A 260 -13.84 -11.76 19.69
N TYR A 261 -14.87 -12.45 20.16
CA TYR A 261 -16.27 -12.17 19.89
C TYR A 261 -17.09 -12.47 21.14
N ALA A 262 -17.98 -11.56 21.51
CA ALA A 262 -18.92 -11.75 22.62
C ALA A 262 -20.35 -11.40 22.17
N ASP A 263 -21.33 -12.14 22.69
CA ASP A 263 -22.74 -11.72 22.55
C ASP A 263 -23.02 -10.52 23.47
N MET A 264 -23.95 -9.64 23.10
CA MET A 264 -24.10 -8.32 23.77
C MET A 264 -24.41 -8.41 25.28
N ASP A 265 -24.98 -9.52 25.75
CA ASP A 265 -25.32 -9.74 27.17
C ASP A 265 -24.39 -10.75 27.86
N GLU A 266 -23.32 -11.18 27.18
CA GLU A 266 -22.40 -12.17 27.70
C GLU A 266 -21.31 -11.52 28.55
N TYR A 267 -21.05 -12.13 29.71
CA TYR A 267 -19.87 -11.87 30.52
C TYR A 267 -19.36 -13.19 31.11
N ILE A 268 -18.16 -13.55 30.67
CA ILE A 268 -17.36 -14.67 31.16
C ILE A 268 -15.97 -14.13 31.45
N ASP A 269 -15.48 -14.40 32.65
CA ASP A 269 -14.10 -14.12 33.02
C ASP A 269 -13.17 -15.09 32.26
N ASP A 270 -12.51 -14.58 31.22
CA ASP A 270 -11.80 -15.40 30.24
C ASP A 270 -10.30 -15.49 30.52
N HIS A 271 -9.91 -16.60 31.16
CA HIS A 271 -8.49 -16.97 31.37
C HIS A 271 -7.99 -18.00 30.37
N THR A 272 -8.82 -18.42 29.41
CA THR A 272 -8.52 -19.59 28.56
C THR A 272 -8.55 -19.29 27.06
N GLY A 273 -8.95 -18.09 26.64
CA GLY A 273 -9.18 -17.72 25.24
C GLY A 273 -10.58 -18.09 24.73
N TYR A 274 -11.58 -18.10 25.62
CA TYR A 274 -13.00 -18.30 25.32
C TYR A 274 -13.48 -17.37 24.21
N TYR A 275 -13.31 -16.05 24.33
CA TYR A 275 -13.82 -15.10 23.33
C TYR A 275 -13.11 -15.26 21.99
N SER A 276 -11.82 -15.61 22.02
CA SER A 276 -11.06 -15.91 20.82
C SER A 276 -11.58 -17.15 20.10
N ARG A 277 -11.87 -18.24 20.82
CA ARG A 277 -12.51 -19.43 20.24
C ARG A 277 -13.91 -19.13 19.73
N LYS A 278 -14.66 -18.28 20.43
CA LYS A 278 -15.99 -17.86 20.01
C LYS A 278 -15.95 -17.11 18.68
N LEU A 279 -14.94 -16.27 18.46
CA LEU A 279 -14.71 -15.65 17.15
C LEU A 279 -14.48 -16.71 16.07
N TYR A 280 -13.62 -17.70 16.29
CA TYR A 280 -13.48 -18.82 15.34
C TYR A 280 -14.82 -19.50 15.06
N GLY A 281 -15.61 -19.81 16.10
CA GLY A 281 -16.96 -20.37 15.95
C GLY A 281 -17.88 -19.53 15.07
N GLN A 282 -17.86 -18.20 15.23
CA GLN A 282 -18.61 -17.28 14.38
C GLN A 282 -18.14 -17.33 12.92
N VAL A 283 -16.82 -17.30 12.70
CA VAL A 283 -16.21 -17.37 11.35
C VAL A 283 -16.56 -18.65 10.63
N LEU A 284 -16.69 -19.77 11.35
CA LEU A 284 -17.10 -21.04 10.76
C LEU A 284 -18.49 -20.98 10.12
N ALA A 285 -19.40 -20.12 10.58
CA ALA A 285 -20.68 -19.87 9.93
C ALA A 285 -21.50 -21.15 9.63
N ASN A 286 -21.48 -22.12 10.56
CA ASN A 286 -22.07 -23.45 10.39
C ASN A 286 -21.48 -24.30 9.24
N VAL A 287 -20.36 -23.89 8.64
CA VAL A 287 -19.60 -24.70 7.69
C VAL A 287 -18.82 -25.75 8.47
N ALA A 288 -19.22 -27.02 8.31
CA ALA A 288 -18.57 -28.14 8.98
C ALA A 288 -17.14 -28.36 8.46
N LEU A 289 -16.17 -28.38 9.38
CA LEU A 289 -14.77 -28.75 9.06
C LEU A 289 -14.56 -30.26 9.01
N THR A 290 -15.50 -31.06 9.51
CA THR A 290 -15.38 -32.51 9.64
C THR A 290 -15.03 -33.16 8.30
N ASP A 291 -13.98 -33.98 8.31
CA ASP A 291 -13.43 -34.66 7.13
C ASP A 291 -13.04 -33.73 5.97
N LYS A 292 -12.79 -32.44 6.22
CA LYS A 292 -12.26 -31.49 5.22
C LYS A 292 -10.76 -31.29 5.34
N ASN A 293 -10.13 -30.97 4.22
CA ASN A 293 -8.79 -30.37 4.19
C ASN A 293 -8.95 -28.88 4.45
N VAL A 294 -8.33 -28.40 5.53
CA VAL A 294 -8.43 -27.02 6.00
C VAL A 294 -7.07 -26.34 5.91
N LEU A 295 -7.05 -25.13 5.35
CA LEU A 295 -5.87 -24.26 5.32
C LEU A 295 -6.20 -22.98 6.08
N GLU A 296 -5.41 -22.63 7.08
CA GLU A 296 -5.53 -21.36 7.79
C GLU A 296 -4.42 -20.42 7.35
N ILE A 297 -4.82 -19.25 6.86
CA ILE A 297 -3.94 -18.17 6.44
C ILE A 297 -3.55 -17.36 7.67
N SER A 298 -2.24 -17.14 7.85
CA SER A 298 -1.67 -16.43 9.00
C SER A 298 -2.16 -16.99 10.35
N CYS A 299 -1.91 -18.27 10.60
CA CYS A 299 -2.37 -19.02 11.79
C CYS A 299 -1.84 -18.52 13.15
N GLY A 300 -1.06 -17.44 13.16
CA GLY A 300 -0.46 -16.87 14.35
C GLY A 300 0.31 -17.90 15.18
N ARG A 301 0.08 -17.90 16.49
CA ARG A 301 0.68 -18.85 17.45
C ARG A 301 -0.08 -20.19 17.55
N GLY A 302 -0.95 -20.49 16.58
CA GLY A 302 -1.52 -21.82 16.34
C GLY A 302 -2.64 -22.30 17.28
N ALA A 303 -3.07 -21.49 18.26
CA ALA A 303 -4.08 -21.91 19.24
C ALA A 303 -5.47 -22.11 18.62
N GLY A 304 -5.85 -21.25 17.67
CA GLY A 304 -7.07 -21.41 16.90
C GLY A 304 -7.08 -22.66 16.03
N ALA A 305 -5.96 -22.93 15.35
CA ALA A 305 -5.76 -24.16 14.59
C ALA A 305 -5.94 -25.42 15.48
N ALA A 306 -5.29 -25.43 16.65
CA ALA A 306 -5.41 -26.52 17.61
C ALA A 306 -6.85 -26.70 18.11
N TRP A 307 -7.53 -25.60 18.43
CA TRP A 307 -8.93 -25.63 18.83
C TRP A 307 -9.85 -26.18 17.72
N CYS A 308 -9.66 -25.73 16.47
CA CYS A 308 -10.42 -26.21 15.32
C CYS A 308 -10.27 -27.71 15.11
N VAL A 309 -9.03 -28.22 15.22
CA VAL A 309 -8.75 -29.66 15.07
C VAL A 309 -9.42 -30.47 16.18
N HIS A 310 -9.29 -30.02 17.43
CA HIS A 310 -9.88 -30.68 18.58
C HIS A 310 -11.42 -30.71 18.52
N THR A 311 -12.03 -29.60 18.11
CA THR A 311 -13.49 -29.40 18.19
C THR A 311 -14.23 -29.97 16.98
N HIS A 312 -13.64 -29.90 15.79
CA HIS A 312 -14.36 -30.20 14.53
C HIS A 312 -13.82 -31.41 13.75
N ALA A 313 -12.72 -32.01 14.20
CA ALA A 313 -12.12 -33.21 13.62
C ALA A 313 -12.00 -33.18 12.08
N PRO A 314 -11.27 -32.21 11.50
CA PRO A 314 -11.01 -32.17 10.06
C PRO A 314 -10.19 -33.38 9.60
N HIS A 315 -10.13 -33.61 8.28
CA HIS A 315 -9.24 -34.62 7.70
C HIS A 315 -7.77 -34.18 7.84
N SER A 316 -7.49 -32.93 7.51
CA SER A 316 -6.19 -32.29 7.71
C SER A 316 -6.36 -30.80 7.98
N TYR A 317 -5.47 -30.23 8.79
CA TYR A 317 -5.42 -28.80 9.08
C TYR A 317 -3.99 -28.29 8.94
N ILE A 318 -3.79 -27.33 8.03
CA ILE A 318 -2.49 -26.71 7.79
C ILE A 318 -2.58 -25.23 8.14
N GLY A 319 -1.85 -24.78 9.16
CA GLY A 319 -1.66 -23.36 9.42
C GLY A 319 -0.44 -22.83 8.67
N ILE A 320 -0.57 -21.70 7.97
CA ILE A 320 0.57 -21.00 7.39
C ILE A 320 0.86 -19.68 8.09
N TYR A 321 2.14 -19.31 8.14
CA TYR A 321 2.59 -18.01 8.63
C TYR A 321 3.88 -17.62 7.90
N ARG A 322 4.14 -16.31 7.75
CA ARG A 322 5.31 -15.83 7.00
C ARG A 322 6.64 -15.94 7.75
N SER A 323 6.61 -15.88 9.08
CA SER A 323 7.79 -15.99 9.95
C SER A 323 8.12 -17.44 10.29
N GLN A 324 9.38 -17.82 10.07
CA GLN A 324 9.92 -19.13 10.45
C GLN A 324 9.89 -19.34 11.97
N ASP A 325 10.13 -18.31 12.77
CA ASP A 325 10.17 -18.42 14.24
C ASP A 325 8.79 -18.76 14.81
N VAL A 326 7.74 -18.16 14.25
CA VAL A 326 6.35 -18.45 14.62
C VAL A 326 5.98 -19.87 14.25
N ILE A 327 6.36 -20.35 13.06
CA ILE A 327 6.12 -21.74 12.65
C ILE A 327 6.89 -22.72 13.54
N ASN A 328 8.14 -22.43 13.88
CA ASN A 328 8.93 -23.24 14.81
C ASN A 328 8.25 -23.31 16.19
N LEU A 329 7.70 -22.20 16.68
CA LEU A 329 6.92 -22.17 17.92
C LEU A 329 5.69 -23.08 17.83
N CYS A 330 4.88 -22.94 16.79
CA CYS A 330 3.66 -23.73 16.58
C CYS A 330 3.98 -25.22 16.49
N GLN A 331 5.00 -25.59 15.72
CA GLN A 331 5.44 -26.98 15.57
C GLN A 331 5.90 -27.56 16.91
N ARG A 332 6.68 -26.82 17.72
CA ARG A 332 7.07 -27.29 19.05
C ARG A 332 5.87 -27.48 19.96
N ARG A 333 4.95 -26.51 20.00
CA ARG A 333 3.83 -26.48 20.94
C ARG A 333 2.74 -27.50 20.63
N TYR A 334 2.47 -27.78 19.36
CA TYR A 334 1.36 -28.64 18.94
C TYR A 334 1.81 -29.90 18.19
N SER A 335 3.08 -30.32 18.35
CA SER A 335 3.64 -31.51 17.69
C SER A 335 2.88 -32.81 17.94
N THR A 336 2.17 -32.90 19.06
CA THR A 336 1.40 -34.09 19.47
C THR A 336 -0.03 -34.11 18.94
N ILE A 337 -0.52 -33.02 18.32
CA ILE A 337 -1.89 -32.95 17.80
C ILE A 337 -1.93 -33.62 16.42
N PRO A 338 -2.63 -34.76 16.26
CA PRO A 338 -2.73 -35.42 14.96
C PRO A 338 -3.49 -34.53 13.98
N ARG A 339 -3.18 -34.66 12.67
CA ARG A 339 -3.81 -33.92 11.56
C ARG A 339 -3.52 -32.42 11.51
N LEU A 340 -2.84 -31.86 12.52
CA LEU A 340 -2.40 -30.47 12.54
C LEU A 340 -0.95 -30.35 12.06
N SER A 341 -0.69 -29.45 11.12
CA SER A 341 0.67 -29.13 10.69
C SER A 341 0.81 -27.64 10.40
N PHE A 342 2.06 -27.16 10.36
CA PHE A 342 2.37 -25.75 10.16
C PHE A 342 3.46 -25.60 9.09
N LYS A 343 3.31 -24.61 8.20
CA LYS A 343 4.26 -24.32 7.11
C LYS A 343 4.55 -22.84 6.98
N VAL A 344 5.79 -22.50 6.64
CA VAL A 344 6.15 -21.14 6.26
C VAL A 344 5.60 -20.83 4.88
N ALA A 345 4.79 -19.79 4.76
CA ALA A 345 4.32 -19.26 3.48
C ALA A 345 3.85 -17.80 3.62
N ASN A 346 3.92 -17.06 2.52
CA ASN A 346 3.39 -15.70 2.45
C ASN A 346 2.08 -15.70 1.64
N ALA A 347 0.98 -15.30 2.27
CA ALA A 347 -0.37 -15.28 1.70
C ALA A 347 -0.51 -14.39 0.45
N THR A 348 0.39 -13.44 0.26
CA THR A 348 0.43 -12.52 -0.90
C THR A 348 1.32 -13.03 -2.05
N LYS A 349 1.92 -14.21 -1.89
CA LYS A 349 2.77 -14.88 -2.88
C LYS A 349 2.16 -16.22 -3.26
N HIS A 350 2.78 -16.89 -4.22
CA HIS A 350 2.35 -18.22 -4.63
C HIS A 350 2.46 -19.21 -3.46
N LEU A 351 1.32 -19.77 -3.05
CA LEU A 351 1.24 -20.69 -1.94
C LEU A 351 1.74 -22.09 -2.34
N PRO A 352 2.49 -22.79 -1.48
CA PRO A 352 3.06 -24.11 -1.76
C PRO A 352 2.03 -25.24 -1.61
N PHE A 353 0.87 -25.08 -2.26
CA PHE A 353 -0.21 -26.06 -2.30
C PHE A 353 -0.62 -26.30 -3.74
N GLU A 354 -1.00 -27.55 -4.04
CA GLU A 354 -1.52 -27.92 -5.34
C GLU A 354 -2.87 -27.24 -5.60
N ASN A 355 -3.22 -27.15 -6.88
CA ASN A 355 -4.53 -26.67 -7.28
C ASN A 355 -5.60 -27.60 -6.69
N GLU A 356 -6.70 -27.01 -6.20
CA GLU A 356 -7.86 -27.77 -5.72
C GLU A 356 -7.54 -28.80 -4.62
N SER A 357 -6.57 -28.49 -3.77
CA SER A 357 -6.12 -29.36 -2.69
C SER A 357 -6.94 -29.19 -1.41
N THR A 358 -7.58 -28.02 -1.23
CA THR A 358 -8.19 -27.61 0.05
C THR A 358 -9.70 -27.45 -0.06
N GLY A 359 -10.45 -27.94 0.93
CA GLY A 359 -11.91 -27.78 0.97
C GLY A 359 -12.36 -26.46 1.62
N ILE A 360 -11.64 -26.00 2.65
CA ILE A 360 -11.96 -24.80 3.41
C ILE A 360 -10.69 -24.01 3.68
N ILE A 361 -10.72 -22.71 3.40
CA ILE A 361 -9.67 -21.77 3.79
C ILE A 361 -10.21 -20.85 4.89
N LEU A 362 -9.52 -20.76 6.03
CA LEU A 362 -9.80 -19.76 7.06
C LEU A 362 -8.82 -18.60 6.91
N CYS A 363 -9.33 -17.37 7.05
CA CYS A 363 -8.53 -16.16 7.02
C CYS A 363 -9.09 -15.19 8.07
N ILE A 364 -8.48 -15.15 9.25
CA ILE A 364 -8.92 -14.35 10.39
C ILE A 364 -7.85 -13.30 10.66
N GLU A 365 -8.24 -12.03 10.72
CA GLU A 365 -7.38 -10.88 11.08
C GLU A 365 -6.05 -10.87 10.32
N THR A 366 -6.11 -10.97 8.99
CA THR A 366 -4.92 -11.13 8.15
C THR A 366 -4.79 -10.05 7.09
N THR A 367 -5.88 -9.79 6.37
CA THR A 367 -5.88 -8.98 5.15
C THR A 367 -5.74 -7.49 5.43
N HIS A 368 -6.07 -7.02 6.63
CA HIS A 368 -5.77 -5.65 7.06
C HIS A 368 -4.26 -5.35 7.06
N ALA A 369 -3.41 -6.38 7.12
CA ALA A 369 -1.96 -6.27 7.09
C ALA A 369 -1.35 -6.36 5.68
N PHE A 370 -2.16 -6.28 4.64
CA PHE A 370 -1.67 -6.26 3.25
C PHE A 370 -1.47 -4.83 2.80
N ASP A 371 -0.22 -4.49 2.48
CA ASP A 371 0.22 -3.11 2.18
C ASP A 371 -0.49 -2.48 0.96
N GLU A 372 -1.07 -3.28 0.06
CA GLU A 372 -1.62 -2.79 -1.20
C GLU A 372 -2.86 -3.57 -1.70
N PRO A 373 -3.81 -2.91 -2.40
CA PRO A 373 -4.95 -3.59 -3.04
C PRO A 373 -4.55 -4.72 -4.01
N ILE A 374 -3.37 -4.63 -4.63
CA ILE A 374 -2.85 -5.69 -5.50
C ILE A 374 -2.55 -6.98 -4.73
N ALA A 375 -2.10 -6.86 -3.47
CA ALA A 375 -1.81 -8.01 -2.63
C ALA A 375 -3.08 -8.76 -2.23
N ILE A 376 -4.18 -8.04 -1.96
CA ILE A 376 -5.51 -8.64 -1.71
C ILE A 376 -5.99 -9.43 -2.94
N LYS A 377 -5.80 -8.88 -4.16
CA LYS A 377 -6.14 -9.59 -5.40
C LYS A 377 -5.27 -10.82 -5.64
N GLN A 378 -3.97 -10.74 -5.35
CA GLN A 378 -3.05 -11.88 -5.45
C GLN A 378 -3.46 -13.00 -4.49
N PHE A 379 -3.76 -12.64 -3.24
CA PHE A 379 -4.31 -13.54 -2.25
C PHE A 379 -5.60 -14.22 -2.73
N ALA A 380 -6.56 -13.44 -3.23
CA ALA A 380 -7.83 -13.96 -3.71
C ALA A 380 -7.67 -14.96 -4.88
N ASN A 381 -6.73 -14.70 -5.80
CA ASN A 381 -6.41 -15.62 -6.90
C ASN A 381 -5.79 -16.93 -6.39
N GLU A 382 -4.90 -16.86 -5.40
CA GLU A 382 -4.31 -18.06 -4.78
C GLU A 382 -5.36 -18.86 -4.01
N VAL A 383 -6.30 -18.20 -3.32
CA VAL A 383 -7.47 -18.85 -2.71
C VAL A 383 -8.28 -19.60 -3.75
N VAL A 384 -8.63 -18.97 -4.88
CA VAL A 384 -9.38 -19.64 -5.98
C VAL A 384 -8.62 -20.87 -6.50
N ARG A 385 -7.30 -20.75 -6.66
CA ARG A 385 -6.46 -21.84 -7.17
C ARG A 385 -6.42 -23.03 -6.21
N VAL A 386 -6.20 -22.77 -4.92
CA VAL A 386 -6.01 -23.81 -3.89
C VAL A 386 -7.33 -24.45 -3.44
N LEU A 387 -8.43 -23.69 -3.45
CA LEU A 387 -9.75 -24.23 -3.10
C LEU A 387 -10.24 -25.24 -4.13
N ARG A 388 -10.85 -26.32 -3.64
CA ARG A 388 -11.66 -27.24 -4.45
C ARG A 388 -12.91 -26.54 -4.99
N PRO A 389 -13.47 -27.01 -6.11
CA PRO A 389 -14.81 -26.59 -6.54
C PRO A 389 -15.80 -26.73 -5.37
N ASN A 390 -16.68 -25.74 -5.19
CA ASN A 390 -17.58 -25.62 -4.05
C ASN A 390 -16.92 -25.45 -2.66
N GLY A 391 -15.61 -25.27 -2.60
CA GLY A 391 -14.90 -24.94 -1.36
C GLY A 391 -15.24 -23.54 -0.83
N TYR A 392 -14.94 -23.32 0.44
CA TYR A 392 -15.25 -22.08 1.15
C TYR A 392 -13.99 -21.31 1.53
N LEU A 393 -14.00 -19.99 1.35
CA LEU A 393 -13.12 -19.08 2.08
C LEU A 393 -13.97 -18.44 3.20
N LEU A 394 -13.57 -18.68 4.44
CA LEU A 394 -14.18 -18.12 5.64
C LEU A 394 -13.28 -16.99 6.12
N TRP A 395 -13.72 -15.77 5.88
CA TRP A 395 -12.91 -14.58 6.06
C TRP A 395 -13.49 -13.69 7.16
N CYS A 396 -12.62 -13.13 7.99
CA CYS A 396 -13.01 -12.29 9.11
C CYS A 396 -11.93 -11.26 9.38
N ASP A 397 -12.26 -9.98 9.26
CA ASP A 397 -11.27 -8.92 9.46
C ASP A 397 -11.91 -7.57 9.74
N PHE A 398 -11.11 -6.66 10.29
CA PHE A 398 -11.48 -5.25 10.36
C PHE A 398 -11.08 -4.54 9.06
N CYS A 399 -11.98 -3.71 8.56
CA CYS A 399 -11.85 -2.96 7.33
C CYS A 399 -11.87 -1.47 7.64
N TYR A 400 -10.90 -0.75 7.10
CA TYR A 400 -10.99 0.70 6.98
C TYR A 400 -11.85 1.04 5.76
N MET A 401 -12.72 2.04 5.90
CA MET A 401 -13.38 2.64 4.75
C MET A 401 -12.31 3.40 3.94
N ASN A 402 -11.85 2.83 2.83
CA ASN A 402 -10.96 3.58 1.95
C ASN A 402 -11.74 4.67 1.19
N GLY A 403 -11.05 5.74 0.79
CA GLY A 403 -11.66 6.85 0.04
C GLY A 403 -12.23 6.46 -1.34
N SER A 404 -12.04 5.21 -1.79
CA SER A 404 -12.59 4.69 -3.05
C SER A 404 -13.96 4.01 -2.90
N GLY A 405 -14.49 3.90 -1.68
CA GLY A 405 -15.79 3.28 -1.39
C GLY A 405 -15.83 1.76 -1.55
N LYS A 406 -14.68 1.10 -1.75
CA LYS A 406 -14.57 -0.38 -1.85
C LYS A 406 -13.91 -0.95 -0.60
N SER A 407 -14.55 -1.92 0.03
CA SER A 407 -13.99 -2.65 1.16
C SER A 407 -13.02 -3.75 0.72
N VAL A 408 -12.24 -4.29 1.67
CA VAL A 408 -11.32 -5.42 1.43
C VAL A 408 -12.05 -6.64 0.85
N TYR A 409 -13.24 -6.95 1.37
CA TYR A 409 -14.03 -8.07 0.86
C TYR A 409 -14.49 -7.87 -0.60
N ASP A 410 -14.66 -6.62 -1.07
CA ASP A 410 -15.00 -6.31 -2.48
C ASP A 410 -13.81 -6.57 -3.41
N LEU A 411 -12.59 -6.52 -2.89
CA LEU A 411 -11.38 -6.86 -3.62
C LEU A 411 -11.09 -8.37 -3.62
N ILE A 412 -11.59 -9.10 -2.63
CA ILE A 412 -11.53 -10.56 -2.56
C ILE A 412 -12.53 -11.19 -3.51
N GLU A 413 -13.75 -10.65 -3.57
CA GLU A 413 -14.78 -11.09 -4.52
C GLU A 413 -14.27 -10.93 -5.97
N ASN A 414 -14.38 -12.00 -6.75
CA ASN A 414 -13.92 -12.04 -8.13
C ASN A 414 -14.67 -13.13 -8.93
N ASP A 415 -14.29 -13.33 -10.19
CA ASP A 415 -14.97 -14.29 -11.07
C ASP A 415 -15.01 -15.72 -10.51
N GLY A 416 -14.05 -16.10 -9.66
CA GLY A 416 -13.95 -17.41 -9.01
C GLY A 416 -14.50 -17.50 -7.58
N LEU A 417 -14.68 -16.39 -6.86
CA LEU A 417 -15.17 -16.36 -5.46
C LEU A 417 -16.37 -15.44 -5.32
N ILE A 418 -17.50 -15.96 -4.83
CA ILE A 418 -18.72 -15.17 -4.59
C ILE A 418 -19.04 -15.09 -3.11
N ILE A 419 -19.60 -13.96 -2.68
CA ILE A 419 -20.11 -13.81 -1.32
C ILE A 419 -21.41 -14.61 -1.16
N LYS A 420 -21.46 -15.46 -0.14
CA LYS A 420 -22.67 -16.20 0.29
C LYS A 420 -23.33 -15.57 1.50
N GLU A 421 -22.53 -15.06 2.42
CA GLU A 421 -22.99 -14.43 3.64
C GLU A 421 -22.00 -13.34 4.03
N LYS A 422 -22.53 -12.22 4.53
CA LYS A 422 -21.73 -11.11 5.05
C LYS A 422 -22.44 -10.54 6.27
N VAL A 423 -21.75 -10.49 7.40
CA VAL A 423 -22.28 -10.00 8.68
C VAL A 423 -21.30 -9.03 9.30
N ASN A 424 -21.80 -7.85 9.69
CA ASN A 424 -21.03 -6.89 10.47
C ASN A 424 -21.06 -7.33 11.94
N ILE A 425 -19.89 -7.59 12.51
CA ILE A 425 -19.72 -8.06 13.89
C ILE A 425 -18.99 -7.03 14.76
N THR A 426 -18.87 -5.78 14.30
CA THR A 426 -18.11 -4.71 14.99
C THR A 426 -18.52 -4.55 16.46
N ARG A 427 -19.83 -4.55 16.73
CA ARG A 427 -20.36 -4.41 18.09
C ARG A 427 -19.97 -5.57 19.00
N ASN A 428 -20.02 -6.79 18.49
CA ASN A 428 -19.65 -8.00 19.24
C ASN A 428 -18.15 -8.05 19.54
N VAL A 429 -17.33 -7.56 18.62
CA VAL A 429 -15.87 -7.47 18.81
C VAL A 429 -15.54 -6.38 19.83
N LEU A 430 -16.16 -5.20 19.73
CA LEU A 430 -16.00 -4.13 20.73
C LEU A 430 -16.41 -4.61 22.13
N HIS A 431 -17.55 -5.30 22.24
CA HIS A 431 -18.00 -5.87 23.51
C HIS A 431 -17.00 -6.88 24.07
N ALA A 432 -16.42 -7.74 23.23
CA ALA A 432 -15.36 -8.66 23.66
C ALA A 432 -14.10 -7.93 24.14
N LEU A 433 -13.72 -6.84 23.48
CA LEU A 433 -12.57 -6.02 23.88
C LEU A 433 -12.84 -5.32 25.22
N ASP A 434 -14.04 -4.80 25.44
CA ASP A 434 -14.44 -4.15 26.68
C ASP A 434 -14.35 -5.09 27.88
N ILE A 435 -14.80 -6.34 27.71
CA ILE A 435 -14.69 -7.37 28.76
C ILE A 435 -13.23 -7.70 29.07
N GLN A 436 -12.38 -7.78 28.03
CA GLN A 436 -10.97 -8.18 28.15
C GLN A 436 -10.02 -7.01 28.42
N ILE A 437 -10.51 -5.77 28.58
CA ILE A 437 -9.66 -4.58 28.55
C ILE A 437 -8.61 -4.57 29.66
N ASN A 438 -9.02 -4.90 30.88
CA ASN A 438 -8.15 -4.89 32.05
C ASN A 438 -7.13 -6.02 31.99
N SER A 439 -7.55 -7.24 31.61
CA SER A 439 -6.64 -8.39 31.52
C SER A 439 -5.59 -8.21 30.41
N ARG A 440 -5.97 -7.58 29.29
CA ARG A 440 -5.04 -7.22 28.20
C ARG A 440 -4.07 -6.13 28.65
N ALA A 441 -4.52 -5.08 29.32
CA ALA A 441 -3.67 -4.02 29.84
C ALA A 441 -2.66 -4.57 30.88
N ASP A 442 -3.13 -5.33 31.85
CA ASP A 442 -2.32 -6.02 32.86
C ASP A 442 -1.25 -6.92 32.24
N PHE A 443 -1.64 -7.69 31.21
CA PHE A 443 -0.72 -8.56 30.49
C PHE A 443 0.40 -7.75 29.84
N ILE A 444 0.07 -6.65 29.16
CA ILE A 444 1.04 -5.79 28.51
C ILE A 444 2.00 -5.18 29.55
N GLU A 445 1.48 -4.67 30.66
CA GLU A 445 2.30 -4.06 31.71
C GLU A 445 3.27 -5.06 32.36
N ARG A 446 2.85 -6.31 32.56
CA ARG A 446 3.68 -7.35 33.19
C ARG A 446 4.71 -7.96 32.26
N HIS A 447 4.37 -8.15 30.98
CA HIS A 447 5.14 -9.01 30.09
C HIS A 447 5.82 -8.26 28.94
N VAL A 448 5.41 -7.04 28.61
CA VAL A 448 5.93 -6.28 27.47
C VAL A 448 6.88 -5.19 27.96
N GLN A 449 8.04 -5.08 27.33
CA GLN A 449 9.04 -4.05 27.66
C GLN A 449 8.45 -2.64 27.46
N PRO A 450 8.75 -1.65 28.33
CA PRO A 450 8.15 -0.32 28.25
C PRO A 450 8.25 0.36 26.88
N ALA A 451 9.36 0.16 26.15
CA ALA A 451 9.56 0.71 24.81
C ALA A 451 8.61 0.15 23.74
N ASP A 452 8.02 -1.02 23.99
CA ASP A 452 7.15 -1.74 23.06
C ASP A 452 5.66 -1.62 23.47
N GLN A 453 5.36 -1.19 24.70
CA GLN A 453 4.00 -1.23 25.26
C GLN A 453 2.99 -0.46 24.41
N GLU A 454 3.32 0.74 23.90
CA GLU A 454 2.42 1.53 23.05
C GLU A 454 1.94 0.73 21.82
N TYR A 455 2.85 0.04 21.13
CA TYR A 455 2.53 -0.79 19.97
C TYR A 455 1.70 -2.02 20.34
N TYR A 456 1.99 -2.62 21.50
CA TYR A 456 1.21 -3.75 22.02
C TYR A 456 -0.19 -3.37 22.44
N ARG A 457 -0.37 -2.17 23.02
CA ARG A 457 -1.69 -1.63 23.36
C ARG A 457 -2.52 -1.45 22.10
N LEU A 458 -1.93 -0.83 21.07
CA LEU A 458 -2.55 -0.71 19.75
C LEU A 458 -2.93 -2.09 19.19
N PHE A 459 -2.02 -3.06 19.27
CA PHE A 459 -2.26 -4.42 18.78
C PHE A 459 -3.39 -5.10 19.53
N ALA A 460 -3.42 -4.99 20.86
CA ALA A 460 -4.43 -5.58 21.71
C ALA A 460 -5.80 -4.89 21.61
N GLY A 461 -5.92 -3.79 20.87
CA GLY A 461 -7.19 -3.08 20.67
C GLY A 461 -7.72 -2.42 21.95
N LEU A 462 -6.83 -1.87 22.79
CA LEU A 462 -7.25 -1.21 24.02
C LEU A 462 -8.06 0.07 23.73
N SER A 463 -8.92 0.48 24.68
CA SER A 463 -9.87 1.58 24.54
C SER A 463 -9.23 2.95 24.32
N ASP A 464 -7.97 3.11 24.71
CA ASP A 464 -7.15 4.30 24.50
C ASP A 464 -6.46 4.33 23.12
N THR A 465 -6.76 3.39 22.24
CA THR A 465 -6.08 3.23 20.95
C THR A 465 -6.94 3.65 19.77
N GLN A 466 -6.27 4.07 18.69
CA GLN A 466 -6.91 4.50 17.45
C GLN A 466 -7.72 3.38 16.77
N ILE A 467 -7.32 2.11 16.96
CA ILE A 467 -8.06 0.96 16.41
C ILE A 467 -9.43 0.83 17.09
N TYR A 468 -9.47 0.90 18.42
CA TYR A 468 -10.73 0.87 19.17
C TYR A 468 -11.59 2.10 18.88
N GLU A 469 -10.99 3.30 18.90
CA GLU A 469 -11.68 4.56 18.59
C GLU A 469 -12.29 4.52 17.18
N GLY A 470 -11.55 4.01 16.19
CA GLY A 470 -12.02 3.87 14.82
C GLY A 470 -13.24 2.96 14.69
N MET A 471 -13.27 1.83 15.41
CA MET A 471 -14.40 0.90 15.39
C MET A 471 -15.62 1.46 16.12
N SER A 472 -15.41 2.08 17.29
CA SER A 472 -16.50 2.67 18.09
C SER A 472 -17.18 3.85 17.40
N GLN A 473 -16.41 4.65 16.64
CA GLN A 473 -16.92 5.76 15.84
C GLN A 473 -17.42 5.35 14.44
N GLY A 474 -17.28 4.07 14.06
CA GLY A 474 -17.71 3.57 12.75
C GLY A 474 -16.82 3.97 11.57
N ARG A 475 -15.61 4.50 11.83
CA ARG A 475 -14.57 4.77 10.82
C ARG A 475 -13.98 3.48 10.25
N SER A 476 -13.91 2.44 11.09
CA SER A 476 -13.59 1.08 10.70
C SER A 476 -14.71 0.12 11.11
N GLN A 477 -14.83 -0.98 10.39
CA GLN A 477 -15.87 -1.98 10.63
C GLN A 477 -15.28 -3.38 10.60
N TYR A 478 -15.75 -4.22 11.51
CA TYR A 478 -15.37 -5.61 11.60
C TYR A 478 -16.39 -6.50 10.89
N TRP A 479 -15.94 -7.24 9.89
CA TRP A 479 -16.80 -8.04 9.02
C TRP A 479 -16.40 -9.50 9.04
N ARG A 480 -17.42 -10.37 9.09
CA ARG A 480 -17.32 -11.79 8.77
C ARG A 480 -17.98 -12.04 7.43
N VAL A 481 -17.27 -12.71 6.52
CA VAL A 481 -17.73 -13.00 5.16
C VAL A 481 -17.47 -14.46 4.80
N VAL A 482 -18.50 -15.13 4.30
CA VAL A 482 -18.42 -16.48 3.74
C VAL A 482 -18.37 -16.35 2.22
N PHE A 483 -17.24 -16.73 1.63
CA PHE A 483 -17.08 -16.84 0.19
C PHE A 483 -17.19 -18.30 -0.25
N ARG A 484 -17.72 -18.54 -1.45
CA ARG A 484 -17.76 -19.86 -2.08
C ARG A 484 -17.09 -19.82 -3.45
N LYS A 485 -16.22 -20.80 -3.72
CA LYS A 485 -15.63 -20.98 -5.06
C LYS A 485 -16.71 -21.38 -6.06
N LYS A 486 -16.83 -20.65 -7.17
CA LYS A 486 -17.76 -21.00 -8.26
C LYS A 486 -17.35 -22.34 -8.88
N ILE A 487 -18.35 -23.12 -9.29
CA ILE A 487 -18.12 -24.26 -10.17
C ILE A 487 -17.94 -23.69 -11.58
N THR A 488 -16.75 -23.79 -12.14
CA THR A 488 -16.59 -23.61 -13.58
C THR A 488 -17.25 -24.81 -14.25
N ALA A 489 -18.39 -24.59 -14.91
CA ALA A 489 -18.91 -25.59 -15.83
C ALA A 489 -17.84 -25.83 -16.90
N ASP A 490 -17.41 -27.07 -17.06
CA ASP A 490 -16.58 -27.46 -18.20
C ASP A 490 -17.36 -27.12 -19.48
N ILE A 491 -16.93 -26.07 -20.19
CA ILE A 491 -17.32 -25.84 -21.58
C ILE A 491 -16.46 -26.77 -22.44
N SER A 492 -16.58 -28.07 -22.17
CA SER A 492 -16.17 -29.12 -23.10
C SER A 492 -17.41 -29.97 -23.33
N VAL A 493 -17.81 -30.06 -24.60
CA VAL A 493 -19.04 -30.66 -25.13
C VAL A 493 -20.26 -29.72 -25.16
N ILE A 494 -20.29 -28.80 -26.15
CA ILE A 494 -21.43 -28.64 -27.08
C ILE A 494 -20.84 -28.42 -28.48
#